data_AF-A0A1Q7DJX6-F1
#
_entry.id   AF-A0A1Q7DJX6-F1
#
_cell.length_a   1.000
_cell.length_b   1.000
_cell.length_c   1.000
_cell.angle_alpha   90.00
_cell.angle_beta   90.00
_cell.angle_gamma   90.00
#
_symmetry.space_group_name_H-M   'P 1'
#
loop_
_entity.id
_entity.type
_entity.pdbx_description
1 polymer ?
#
loop_
_entity_poly.entity_id
_entity_poly.type
_entity_poly.pdbx_seq_one_letter_code
_entity_poly.pdbx_strand_id
1 'polypeptide(L)'
;MLSSNERAIMIRCCHAHDVAFCRDCARSYRIHRLGADWLQGRTDLCPRCRADLSDSIREHLRSCDLVTMTAEAEAELAQRRAPPAPR
;
A
#
# COMPACT_ATOMS: atom_id res chain seq x y z
N MET A 1 -1.42 -4.54 10.47
CA MET A 1 -2.02 -5.46 9.48
C MET A 1 -2.73 -4.68 8.40
N LEU A 2 -2.13 -4.68 7.22
CA LEU A 2 -2.66 -4.08 5.99
C LEU A 2 -3.72 -4.98 5.34
N SER A 3 -4.74 -4.38 4.75
CA SER A 3 -5.78 -5.08 4.01
C SER A 3 -5.26 -5.65 2.69
N SER A 4 -5.91 -6.68 2.16
CA SER A 4 -5.53 -7.28 0.87
C SER A 4 -5.51 -6.26 -0.28
N ASN A 5 -6.41 -5.27 -0.26
CA ASN A 5 -6.46 -4.22 -1.28
C ASN A 5 -5.25 -3.28 -1.20
N GLU A 6 -4.89 -2.85 0.01
CA GLU A 6 -3.70 -2.01 0.26
C GLU A 6 -2.43 -2.72 -0.27
N ARG A 7 -2.31 -4.03 -0.02
CA ARG A 7 -1.21 -4.87 -0.54
C ARG A 7 -1.21 -4.97 -2.06
N ALA A 8 -2.37 -5.19 -2.68
CA ALA A 8 -2.48 -5.32 -4.12
C ALA A 8 -2.07 -4.02 -4.85
N ILE A 9 -2.49 -2.87 -4.34
CA ILE A 9 -2.10 -1.56 -4.87
C ILE A 9 -0.60 -1.36 -4.75
N MET A 10 -0.01 -1.71 -3.60
CA MET A 10 1.43 -1.63 -3.44
C MET A 10 2.16 -2.51 -4.47
N ILE A 11 1.77 -3.77 -4.63
CA ILE A 11 2.40 -4.69 -5.60
C ILE A 11 2.26 -4.17 -7.03
N ARG A 12 1.14 -3.52 -7.38
CA ARG A 12 0.87 -3.06 -8.74
C ARG A 12 1.54 -1.71 -9.03
N CYS A 13 1.34 -0.73 -8.16
CA CYS A 13 1.73 0.67 -8.37
C CYS A 13 3.05 1.02 -7.69
N CYS A 14 3.29 0.52 -6.47
CA CYS A 14 4.41 0.97 -5.63
C CYS A 14 5.60 -0.01 -5.58
N HIS A 15 5.67 -0.98 -6.50
CA HIS A 15 6.75 -1.99 -6.49
C HIS A 15 8.13 -1.42 -6.86
N ALA A 16 8.17 -0.28 -7.56
CA ALA A 16 9.38 0.32 -8.11
C ALA A 16 10.08 1.30 -7.14
N HIS A 17 9.43 1.71 -6.06
CA HIS A 17 9.97 2.66 -5.08
C HIS A 17 9.91 2.14 -3.65
N ASP A 18 10.49 2.90 -2.74
CA ASP A 18 10.51 2.55 -1.32
C ASP A 18 9.14 2.81 -0.69
N VAL A 19 8.52 1.76 -0.15
CA VAL A 19 7.13 1.80 0.35
C VAL A 19 7.05 1.75 1.87
N ALA A 20 8.12 1.30 2.52
CA ALA A 20 8.18 1.12 3.95
C ALA A 20 9.47 1.72 4.49
N PHE A 21 9.38 2.47 5.57
CA PHE A 21 10.53 3.00 6.29
C PHE A 21 10.58 2.44 7.71
N CYS A 22 11.69 1.79 8.04
CA CYS A 22 11.93 1.33 9.40
C CYS A 22 12.67 2.40 10.18
N ARG A 23 12.04 2.96 11.22
CA ARG A 23 12.65 3.99 12.09
C ARG A 23 13.83 3.43 12.89
N ASP A 24 13.70 2.24 13.46
CA ASP A 24 14.78 1.57 14.20
C ASP A 24 16.01 1.26 13.35
N CYS A 25 15.80 0.81 12.11
CA CYS A 25 16.91 0.53 11.19
C CYS A 25 17.36 1.75 10.40
N ALA A 26 16.65 2.88 10.52
CA ALA A 26 16.76 4.08 9.68
C ALA A 26 16.89 3.74 8.18
N ARG A 27 16.04 2.83 7.69
CA ARG A 27 16.18 2.29 6.33
C ARG A 27 14.85 2.10 5.62
N SER A 28 14.85 2.50 4.36
CA SER A 28 13.76 2.30 3.42
C SER A 28 13.82 0.90 2.79
N TYR A 29 12.66 0.29 2.63
CA TYR A 29 12.47 -1.02 2.03
C TYR A 29 11.46 -0.95 0.90
N ARG A 30 11.80 -1.62 -0.19
CA ARG A 30 10.90 -1.90 -1.32
C ARG A 30 10.13 -3.18 -1.05
N ILE A 31 9.01 -3.35 -1.74
CA ILE A 31 8.18 -4.56 -1.64
C ILE A 31 8.98 -5.84 -1.80
N HIS A 32 9.83 -5.92 -2.82
CA HIS A 32 10.66 -7.12 -3.07
C HIS A 32 11.70 -7.38 -1.96
N ARG A 33 12.04 -6.36 -1.16
CA ARG A 33 12.99 -6.46 -0.04
C ARG A 33 12.34 -6.84 1.29
N LEU A 34 11.01 -6.71 1.40
CA LEU A 34 10.25 -7.10 2.60
C LEU A 34 10.10 -8.63 2.74
N GLY A 35 10.34 -9.37 1.65
CA GLY A 35 10.40 -10.82 1.65
C GLY A 35 9.06 -11.52 1.41
N ALA A 36 9.11 -12.86 1.33
CA ALA A 36 7.97 -13.68 0.95
C ALA A 36 6.82 -13.67 1.97
N ASP A 37 7.12 -13.48 3.26
CA ASP A 37 6.11 -13.45 4.32
C ASP A 37 5.19 -12.23 4.21
N TRP A 38 5.77 -11.10 3.79
CA TRP A 38 5.01 -9.91 3.42
C TRP A 38 4.20 -10.14 2.15
N LEU A 39 4.76 -10.75 1.11
CA LEU A 39 3.99 -11.09 -0.09
C LEU A 39 2.80 -12.01 0.21
N GLN A 40 2.92 -12.88 1.22
CA GLN A 40 1.87 -13.80 1.67
C GLN A 40 0.85 -13.17 2.62
N GLY A 41 0.99 -11.89 3.00
CA GLY A 41 0.02 -11.26 3.90
C GLY A 41 0.16 -11.64 5.37
N ARG A 42 1.26 -12.29 5.74
CA ARG A 42 1.40 -12.90 7.07
C ARG A 42 1.91 -11.92 8.11
N THR A 43 2.89 -11.09 7.76
CA THR A 43 3.42 -10.05 8.65
C THR A 43 3.81 -8.77 7.91
N ASP A 44 3.66 -7.64 8.60
CA ASP A 44 4.06 -6.30 8.16
C ASP A 44 5.30 -5.82 8.94
N LEU A 45 6.21 -6.75 9.25
CA LEU A 45 7.34 -6.51 10.14
C LEU A 45 8.63 -6.33 9.36
N CYS A 46 9.53 -5.51 9.91
CA CYS A 46 10.87 -5.35 9.37
C CYS A 46 11.63 -6.69 9.40
N PRO A 47 12.24 -7.15 8.29
CA PRO A 47 12.97 -8.42 8.27
C PRO A 47 14.20 -8.46 9.18
N ARG A 48 14.67 -7.28 9.65
CA ARG A 48 15.88 -7.14 10.46
C ARG A 48 15.58 -7.01 11.96
N CYS A 49 14.73 -6.06 12.34
CA CYS A 49 14.40 -5.80 13.75
C CYS A 49 13.00 -6.24 14.15
N ARG A 50 12.19 -6.74 13.21
CA ARG A 50 10.77 -7.08 13.40
C ARG A 50 9.89 -5.94 13.93
N ALA A 51 10.32 -4.68 13.78
CA ALA A 51 9.48 -3.52 14.05
C ALA A 51 8.28 -3.48 13.08
N ASP A 52 7.13 -2.99 13.54
CA ASP A 52 5.95 -2.82 12.71
C ASP A 52 6.19 -1.73 11.66
N LEU A 53 6.03 -2.11 10.39
CA LEU A 53 6.10 -1.20 9.25
C LEU A 53 4.70 -0.84 8.73
N SER A 54 3.64 -1.41 9.31
CA SER A 54 2.25 -1.14 8.89
C SER A 54 1.97 0.35 8.87
N ASP A 55 2.37 1.08 9.92
CA ASP A 55 2.12 2.52 10.05
C ASP A 55 2.81 3.33 8.93
N SER A 56 4.11 3.07 8.71
CA SER A 56 4.87 3.73 7.64
C SER A 56 4.31 3.40 6.25
N ILE A 57 3.86 2.17 6.04
CA ILE A 57 3.24 1.75 4.78
C ILE A 57 1.90 2.47 4.57
N ARG A 58 1.08 2.63 5.62
CA ARG A 58 -0.19 3.36 5.54
C ARG A 58 0.03 4.84 5.26
N GLU A 59 1.06 5.44 5.87
CA GLU A 59 1.47 6.80 5.56
C GLU A 59 1.88 6.93 4.10
N HIS A 60 2.69 6.00 3.59
CA HIS A 60 3.05 5.96 2.18
C HIS A 60 1.82 5.87 1.25
N LEU A 61 0.88 4.98 1.54
CA LEU A 61 -0.35 4.85 0.75
C LEU A 61 -1.20 6.13 0.72
N ARG A 62 -1.20 6.90 1.81
CA ARG A 62 -1.92 8.18 1.90
C ARG A 62 -1.21 9.31 1.14
N SER A 63 0.11 9.26 1.02
CA SER A 63 0.92 10.29 0.37
C SER A 63 1.36 9.94 -1.05
N CYS A 64 1.10 8.73 -1.53
CA CYS A 64 1.56 8.29 -2.85
C CYS A 64 0.56 8.70 -3.94
N ASP A 65 0.98 9.59 -4.84
CA ASP A 65 0.18 10.04 -5.99
C ASP A 65 -0.39 8.91 -6.84
N LEU A 66 0.38 7.84 -7.06
CA LEU A 66 -0.12 6.69 -7.84
C LEU A 66 -1.33 6.02 -7.17
N VAL A 67 -1.35 5.95 -5.85
CA VAL A 67 -2.48 5.39 -5.09
C VAL A 67 -3.68 6.32 -5.19
N THR A 68 -3.46 7.62 -5.01
CA THR A 68 -4.49 8.65 -5.16
C THR A 68 -5.13 8.62 -6.55
N MET A 69 -4.32 8.63 -7.61
CA MET A 69 -4.81 8.54 -8.99
C MET A 69 -5.61 7.25 -9.25
N THR A 70 -5.19 6.13 -8.66
CA THR A 70 -5.91 4.85 -8.81
C THR A 70 -7.26 4.92 -8.09
N ALA A 71 -7.29 5.44 -6.87
CA ALA A 71 -8.51 5.58 -6.08
C ALA A 71 -9.51 6.57 -6.73
N GLU A 72 -9.00 7.67 -7.29
CA GLU A 72 -9.80 8.64 -8.04
C GLU A 72 -10.40 8.02 -9.31
N ALA A 73 -9.61 7.25 -10.07
CA ALA A 73 -10.10 6.55 -11.25
C ALA A 73 -11.18 5.50 -10.92
N GLU A 74 -11.01 4.76 -9.81
CA GLU A 74 -12.03 3.80 -9.33
C GLU A 74 -13.31 4.51 -8.87
N ALA A 75 -13.17 5.63 -8.15
CA ALA A 75 -14.29 6.45 -7.72
C ALA A 75 -15.05 7.03 -8.93
N GLU A 76 -14.34 7.53 -9.95
CA GLU A 76 -14.95 8.03 -11.17
C GLU A 76 -15.67 6.91 -11.95
N LEU A 77 -15.08 5.72 -12.05
CA LEU A 77 -15.74 4.57 -12.66
C LEU A 77 -16.99 4.15 -11.89
N ALA A 78 -16.95 4.16 -10.55
CA ALA A 78 -18.09 3.85 -9.71
C ALA A 78 -19.23 4.87 -9.89
N GLN A 79 -18.90 6.16 -9.98
CA GLN A 79 -19.85 7.24 -10.27
C GLN A 79 -20.49 7.08 -11.65
N ARG A 80 -19.70 6.72 -12.67
CA ARG A 80 -20.20 6.48 -14.04
C ARG A 80 -21.10 5.24 -14.13
N ARG A 81 -20.88 4.25 -13.27
CA ARG A 81 -21.71 3.03 -13.18
C ARG A 81 -22.91 3.18 -12.25
N ALA A 82 -22.95 4.21 -11.41
CA ALA A 82 -24.09 4.48 -10.57
C ALA A 82 -25.27 4.92 -11.47
N PRO A 83 -26.47 4.32 -11.32
CA PRO A 83 -27.63 4.77 -12.06
C PRO A 83 -27.94 6.23 -11.68
N PRO A 84 -28.44 7.06 -12.63
CA PRO A 84 -28.86 8.41 -12.29
C PRO A 84 -29.92 8.34 -11.18
N ALA A 85 -29.75 9.16 -10.14
CA ALA A 85 -30.69 9.20 -9.03
C ALA A 85 -32.11 9.47 -9.55
N PRO A 86 -33.14 8.72 -9.10
CA PRO A 86 -34.51 8.99 -9.49
C PRO A 86 -34.92 10.37 -8.98
N ARG A 87 -35.50 11.17 -9.88
CA ARG A 87 -36.07 12.50 -9.62
C ARG A 87 -37.30 12.42 -8.72
#